data_AF-A0A1B9B759-F1
#
_entry.id   AF-A0A1B9B759-F1
#
_cell.length_a   1.000
_cell.length_b   1.000
_cell.length_c   1.000
_cell.angle_alpha   90.00
_cell.angle_beta   90.00
_cell.angle_gamma   90.00
#
_symmetry.space_group_name_H-M   'P 1'
#
loop_
_entity.id
_entity.type
_entity.pdbx_description
1 polymer ?
#
loop_
_entity_poly.entity_id
_entity_poly.type
_entity_poly.pdbx_seq_one_letter_code
_entity_poly.pdbx_strand_id
1 'polypeptide(L)'
;MKKAKYIAPLLSLAVLFPTASNVLADPNKNIPVEKVEFIGMAAPDTDEERSKMYSEASVKVTYKNGTQQTLPLEYKSLFTPGKEINGKIAGATYDANGKMMTKPDGTPYLSSSPDSNTLLKVNGKLYMVNHYESIPSNEIGNMPEAMMLNTVEQNKETGELTVTDITPIDFSAYGGIWTPCAGSLSPWNTHLGSEEYEPDARAHEANPENSSVTQFARNYYQDNTVIGNPYLYGYVPEVSIDEKGQATAVKHYSMGRLSIENVKVAPDNRTVYFGDDGSYTMAFMYIADKVKDLSAGTLYAAKWNQTGEENGGSANLEWIKLGHATDEEIKELAQNTTFSDIFETATDAEYAKANGFTRTKAGGRDEWLKVKPGMEKAAAFLESRRYGALKGATAEFNKMETLEMNKADNKMYMTMSTISGGMTANPADPTDDIHVPKINAGGIYEMNLAENQTDSDGNKIKSKYVANEISGLLTGEDLPKKDSEGNKANVDKIANPDNITYSEKMRTLFIAEDSGNHVNNFGWAYNIDTKKLSRILSAADGGEVTGIQAIDNLNGFTYLMAGSQSPGNAGYLSGLPSLGNNGKDIKEKK
;
A
#
# COMPACT_ATOMS: atom_id res chain seq x y z
N MET A 1 -28.70 13.02 -108.40
CA MET A 1 -29.20 13.89 -107.32
C MET A 1 -29.52 13.06 -106.09
N LYS A 2 -28.90 13.38 -104.95
CA LYS A 2 -29.40 13.29 -103.54
C LYS A 2 -29.97 11.93 -103.06
N LYS A 3 -29.62 11.36 -101.91
CA LYS A 3 -28.83 11.70 -100.72
C LYS A 3 -28.60 10.36 -99.99
N ALA A 4 -27.37 10.07 -99.55
CA ALA A 4 -27.10 8.97 -98.62
C ALA A 4 -27.54 9.37 -97.20
N LYS A 5 -28.23 8.47 -96.49
CA LYS A 5 -28.55 8.59 -95.06
C LYS A 5 -27.61 7.69 -94.28
N TYR A 6 -26.77 8.30 -93.44
CA TYR A 6 -26.01 7.62 -92.39
C TYR A 6 -26.87 7.57 -91.12
N ILE A 7 -26.93 6.40 -90.49
CA ILE A 7 -27.47 6.21 -89.14
C ILE A 7 -26.26 5.99 -88.22
N ALA A 8 -26.06 6.90 -87.26
CA ALA A 8 -25.10 6.76 -86.18
C ALA A 8 -25.87 6.38 -84.90
N PRO A 9 -25.41 5.38 -84.10
CA PRO A 9 -26.01 5.10 -82.81
C PRO A 9 -25.51 6.10 -81.76
N LEU A 10 -26.45 6.73 -81.05
CA LEU A 10 -26.19 7.56 -79.87
C LEU A 10 -25.89 6.64 -78.67
N LEU A 11 -24.66 6.67 -78.18
CA LEU A 11 -24.32 6.20 -76.83
C LEU A 11 -24.76 7.26 -75.81
N SER A 12 -25.69 6.92 -74.93
CA SER A 12 -26.05 7.72 -73.76
C SER A 12 -24.98 7.54 -72.66
N LEU A 13 -24.27 8.62 -72.35
CA LEU A 13 -23.31 8.69 -71.25
C LEU A 13 -24.09 8.92 -69.94
N ALA A 14 -24.28 7.87 -69.12
CA ALA A 14 -24.78 8.01 -67.76
C ALA A 14 -23.60 8.40 -66.84
N VAL A 15 -23.58 9.66 -66.39
CA VAL A 15 -22.65 10.13 -65.36
C VAL A 15 -23.20 9.72 -64.00
N LEU A 16 -22.68 8.63 -63.44
CA LEU A 16 -22.81 8.32 -62.02
C LEU A 16 -21.79 9.18 -61.27
N PHE A 17 -22.26 10.09 -60.41
CA PHE A 17 -21.45 10.71 -59.37
C PHE A 17 -21.28 9.70 -58.22
N PRO A 18 -20.06 9.25 -57.89
CA PRO A 18 -19.80 8.64 -56.59
C PRO A 18 -19.43 9.76 -55.62
N THR A 19 -20.38 10.18 -54.78
CA THR A 19 -20.04 10.87 -53.53
C THR A 19 -19.55 9.82 -52.53
N ALA A 20 -18.35 9.31 -52.75
CA ALA A 20 -17.58 8.58 -51.76
C ALA A 20 -16.33 9.40 -51.48
N SER A 21 -16.46 10.38 -50.61
CA SER A 21 -15.30 10.87 -49.86
C SER A 21 -14.87 9.72 -48.97
N ASN A 22 -14.02 8.83 -49.50
CA ASN A 22 -13.18 7.98 -48.68
C ASN A 22 -12.27 8.92 -47.90
N VAL A 23 -12.73 9.36 -46.73
CA VAL A 23 -11.82 9.73 -45.66
C VAL A 23 -11.06 8.44 -45.39
N LEU A 24 -9.86 8.35 -45.95
CA LEU A 24 -8.85 7.39 -45.52
C LEU A 24 -8.60 7.70 -44.04
N ALA A 25 -9.39 7.07 -43.17
CA ALA A 25 -9.05 6.97 -41.77
C ALA A 25 -7.71 6.23 -41.75
N ASP A 26 -6.67 6.92 -41.27
CA ASP A 26 -5.39 6.32 -40.98
C ASP A 26 -5.63 5.11 -40.06
N PRO A 27 -5.43 3.87 -40.53
CA PRO A 27 -5.73 2.67 -39.77
C PRO A 27 -4.87 2.53 -38.50
N ASN A 28 -3.89 3.42 -38.30
CA ASN A 28 -2.97 3.43 -37.16
C ASN A 28 -3.23 4.53 -36.13
N LYS A 29 -4.32 5.31 -36.26
CA LYS A 29 -4.61 6.34 -35.25
C LYS A 29 -5.28 5.72 -34.03
N ASN A 30 -4.49 5.51 -32.96
CA ASN A 30 -4.99 5.13 -31.64
C ASN A 30 -6.14 6.08 -31.22
N ILE A 31 -7.34 5.50 -31.05
CA ILE A 31 -8.51 6.25 -30.60
C ILE A 31 -8.45 6.34 -29.07
N PRO A 32 -8.53 7.54 -28.47
CA PRO A 32 -8.49 7.67 -27.02
C PRO A 32 -9.65 6.93 -26.33
N VAL A 33 -9.34 6.32 -25.18
CA VAL A 33 -10.34 5.75 -24.28
C VAL A 33 -11.15 6.88 -23.65
N GLU A 34 -12.48 6.71 -23.62
CA GLU A 34 -13.43 7.59 -22.96
C GLU A 34 -13.87 7.04 -21.61
N LYS A 35 -14.18 5.74 -21.56
CA LYS A 35 -14.67 5.07 -20.35
C LYS A 35 -14.12 3.65 -20.26
N VAL A 36 -13.76 3.24 -19.05
CA VAL A 36 -13.41 1.87 -18.68
C VAL A 36 -14.46 1.35 -17.70
N GLU A 37 -15.02 0.18 -17.96
CA GLU A 37 -15.96 -0.48 -17.05
C GLU A 37 -15.53 -1.92 -16.82
N PHE A 38 -15.30 -2.28 -15.56
CA PHE A 38 -14.99 -3.65 -15.17
C PHE A 38 -16.28 -4.49 -15.17
N ILE A 39 -16.19 -5.66 -15.78
CA ILE A 39 -17.19 -6.73 -15.74
C ILE A 39 -16.57 -7.81 -14.86
N GLY A 40 -17.08 -7.92 -13.64
CA GLY A 40 -16.52 -8.84 -12.64
C GLY A 40 -16.73 -10.32 -12.98
N MET A 41 -16.10 -11.17 -12.19
CA MET A 41 -16.23 -12.63 -12.21
C MET A 41 -17.01 -13.15 -10.99
N ALA A 42 -17.47 -14.40 -11.05
CA ALA A 42 -18.03 -15.10 -9.90
C ALA A 42 -16.95 -15.43 -8.85
N ALA A 43 -17.36 -15.82 -7.64
CA ALA A 43 -16.44 -16.38 -6.66
C ALA A 43 -16.05 -17.80 -7.10
N PRO A 44 -14.84 -18.30 -6.77
CA PRO A 44 -14.40 -19.65 -7.11
C PRO A 44 -15.39 -20.72 -6.65
N ASP A 45 -15.80 -21.63 -7.54
CA ASP A 45 -16.75 -22.69 -7.21
C ASP A 45 -16.17 -24.11 -7.36
N THR A 46 -15.01 -24.24 -8.02
CA THR A 46 -14.27 -25.51 -8.14
C THR A 46 -12.98 -25.55 -7.31
N ASP A 47 -12.51 -26.76 -6.99
CA ASP A 47 -11.22 -26.96 -6.30
C ASP A 47 -10.04 -26.41 -7.11
N GLU A 48 -10.11 -26.48 -8.45
CA GLU A 48 -9.05 -25.97 -9.31
C GLU A 48 -8.95 -24.45 -9.22
N GLU A 49 -10.08 -23.75 -9.31
CA GLU A 49 -10.15 -22.30 -9.16
C GLU A 49 -9.68 -21.85 -7.78
N ARG A 50 -10.11 -22.55 -6.71
CA ARG A 50 -9.69 -22.25 -5.35
C ARG A 50 -8.19 -22.43 -5.14
N SER A 51 -7.50 -23.22 -5.96
CA SER A 51 -6.08 -23.54 -5.77
C SER A 51 -5.09 -22.59 -6.44
N LYS A 52 -5.56 -21.58 -7.18
CA LYS A 52 -4.69 -20.72 -8.00
C LYS A 52 -5.11 -19.26 -7.99
N MET A 53 -4.15 -18.39 -8.29
CA MET A 53 -4.43 -16.99 -8.57
C MET A 53 -4.93 -16.85 -10.01
N TYR A 54 -6.14 -16.32 -10.21
CA TYR A 54 -6.74 -16.22 -11.54
C TYR A 54 -7.79 -15.11 -11.68
N SER A 55 -8.11 -14.79 -12.93
CA SER A 55 -9.18 -13.88 -13.32
C SER A 55 -9.96 -14.47 -14.50
N GLU A 56 -11.29 -14.45 -14.39
CA GLU A 56 -12.21 -14.60 -15.53
C GLU A 56 -12.96 -13.30 -15.85
N ALA A 57 -12.61 -12.22 -15.15
CA ALA A 57 -13.20 -10.91 -15.35
C ALA A 57 -12.82 -10.34 -16.72
N SER A 58 -13.52 -9.27 -17.12
CA SER A 58 -13.21 -8.56 -18.35
C SER A 58 -13.40 -7.06 -18.19
N VAL A 59 -12.86 -6.29 -19.13
CA VAL A 59 -12.97 -4.85 -19.18
C VAL A 59 -13.70 -4.44 -20.44
N LYS A 60 -14.80 -3.71 -20.28
CA LYS A 60 -15.49 -3.03 -21.36
C LYS A 60 -14.91 -1.63 -21.54
N VAL A 61 -14.29 -1.40 -22.69
CA VAL A 61 -13.66 -0.13 -23.08
C VAL A 61 -14.60 0.58 -24.04
N THR A 62 -14.92 1.83 -23.75
CA THR A 62 -15.61 2.74 -24.69
C THR A 62 -14.61 3.79 -25.15
N TYR A 63 -14.46 3.93 -26.46
CA TYR A 63 -13.55 4.89 -27.09
C TYR A 63 -14.30 6.16 -27.49
N LYS A 64 -13.59 7.29 -27.64
CA LYS A 64 -14.20 8.61 -27.95
C LYS A 64 -14.98 8.70 -29.27
N ASN A 65 -14.83 7.73 -30.17
CA ASN A 65 -15.63 7.63 -31.40
C ASN A 65 -16.92 6.79 -31.21
N GLY A 66 -17.21 6.36 -29.98
CA GLY A 66 -18.36 5.54 -29.63
C GLY A 66 -18.16 4.03 -29.80
N THR A 67 -17.05 3.57 -30.38
CA THR A 67 -16.80 2.11 -30.49
C THR A 67 -16.55 1.50 -29.12
N GLN A 68 -16.98 0.26 -28.94
CA GLN A 68 -16.80 -0.49 -27.70
C GLN A 68 -16.05 -1.79 -27.96
N GLN A 69 -15.23 -2.19 -27.00
CA GLN A 69 -14.50 -3.45 -27.02
C GLN A 69 -14.53 -4.08 -25.63
N THR A 70 -14.67 -5.40 -25.57
CA THR A 70 -14.49 -6.16 -24.32
C THR A 70 -13.16 -6.90 -24.39
N LEU A 71 -12.33 -6.73 -23.37
CA LEU A 71 -11.02 -7.35 -23.23
C LEU A 71 -11.04 -8.31 -22.03
N PRO A 72 -10.67 -9.59 -22.18
CA PRO A 72 -10.55 -10.48 -21.02
C PRO A 72 -9.38 -10.02 -20.14
N LEU A 73 -9.57 -10.08 -18.81
CA LEU A 73 -8.48 -9.91 -17.85
C LEU A 73 -7.84 -11.26 -17.58
N GLU A 74 -6.51 -11.30 -17.57
CA GLU A 74 -5.74 -12.52 -17.31
C GLU A 74 -4.61 -12.22 -16.34
N TYR A 75 -4.50 -13.00 -15.26
CA TYR A 75 -3.38 -12.93 -14.33
C TYR A 75 -2.11 -13.50 -14.97
N LYS A 76 -1.01 -12.75 -14.88
CA LYS A 76 0.33 -13.14 -15.36
C LYS A 76 1.29 -13.18 -14.18
N SER A 77 1.77 -14.39 -13.86
CA SER A 77 2.83 -14.57 -12.86
C SER A 77 4.18 -14.14 -13.43
N LEU A 78 4.94 -13.36 -12.67
CA LEU A 78 6.34 -13.03 -12.96
C LEU A 78 7.26 -14.10 -12.37
N PHE A 79 7.06 -14.41 -11.09
CA PHE A 79 7.78 -15.47 -10.38
C PHE A 79 7.09 -15.81 -9.05
N THR A 80 7.46 -16.96 -8.51
CA THR A 80 7.14 -17.36 -7.13
C THR A 80 8.43 -17.35 -6.30
N PRO A 81 8.37 -17.16 -4.96
CA PRO A 81 9.52 -17.39 -4.10
C PRO A 81 10.15 -18.76 -4.36
N GLY A 82 11.48 -18.82 -4.26
CA GLY A 82 12.29 -20.01 -4.55
C GLY A 82 12.68 -20.15 -6.02
N LYS A 83 12.10 -19.35 -6.92
CA LYS A 83 12.52 -19.31 -8.32
C LYS A 83 13.97 -18.80 -8.42
N GLU A 84 14.81 -19.58 -9.10
CA GLU A 84 16.14 -19.12 -9.49
C GLU A 84 16.05 -18.23 -10.73
N ILE A 85 16.62 -17.03 -10.64
CA ILE A 85 16.71 -16.02 -11.70
C ILE A 85 18.17 -15.56 -11.74
N ASN A 86 18.85 -15.84 -12.85
CA ASN A 86 20.26 -15.47 -13.06
C ASN A 86 21.19 -15.89 -11.90
N GLY A 87 21.00 -17.12 -11.39
CA GLY A 87 21.80 -17.70 -10.31
C GLY A 87 21.47 -17.19 -8.90
N LYS A 88 20.37 -16.45 -8.72
CA LYS A 88 19.91 -15.90 -7.44
C LYS A 88 18.47 -16.33 -7.16
N ILE A 89 18.10 -16.43 -5.89
CA ILE A 89 16.84 -17.06 -5.47
C ILE A 89 15.87 -15.99 -4.95
N ALA A 90 14.71 -15.89 -5.58
CA ALA A 90 13.65 -14.98 -5.15
C ALA A 90 13.16 -15.32 -3.73
N GLY A 91 13.11 -14.34 -2.84
CA GLY A 91 12.64 -14.51 -1.46
C GLY A 91 13.63 -15.19 -0.51
N ALA A 92 14.89 -15.37 -0.91
CA ALA A 92 15.92 -15.86 0.00
C ALA A 92 16.32 -14.80 1.04
N THR A 93 16.64 -15.26 2.24
CA THR A 93 17.13 -14.42 3.35
C THR A 93 18.64 -14.18 3.28
N TYR A 94 19.11 -13.00 3.72
CA TYR A 94 20.52 -12.61 3.72
C TYR A 94 20.96 -12.04 5.08
N ASP A 95 22.22 -12.27 5.45
CA ASP A 95 22.83 -11.71 6.66
C ASP A 95 23.38 -10.28 6.44
N ALA A 96 23.94 -9.68 7.50
CA ALA A 96 24.51 -8.33 7.47
C ALA A 96 25.71 -8.16 6.51
N ASN A 97 26.31 -9.25 6.04
CA ASN A 97 27.40 -9.23 5.05
C ASN A 97 26.89 -9.48 3.62
N GLY A 98 25.57 -9.54 3.42
CA GLY A 98 24.95 -9.85 2.13
C GLY A 98 25.12 -11.31 1.72
N LYS A 99 25.43 -12.22 2.67
CA LYS A 99 25.53 -13.65 2.39
C LYS A 99 24.17 -14.31 2.58
N MET A 100 23.76 -15.12 1.59
CA MET A 100 22.52 -15.89 1.68
C MET A 100 22.56 -16.85 2.86
N MET A 101 21.52 -16.83 3.69
CA MET A 101 21.37 -17.70 4.84
C MET A 101 20.80 -19.05 4.41
N THR A 102 21.39 -20.13 4.92
CA THR A 102 21.00 -21.51 4.59
C THR A 102 20.76 -22.32 5.86
N LYS A 103 19.82 -23.26 5.78
CA LYS A 103 19.59 -24.32 6.75
C LYS A 103 20.80 -25.27 6.81
N PRO A 104 20.88 -26.14 7.84
CA PRO A 104 21.97 -27.12 7.96
C PRO A 104 22.11 -28.08 6.76
N ASP A 105 21.02 -28.33 6.03
CA ASP A 105 21.01 -29.17 4.83
C ASP A 105 21.45 -28.43 3.55
N GLY A 106 21.78 -27.14 3.65
CA GLY A 106 22.22 -26.29 2.55
C GLY A 106 21.09 -25.61 1.76
N THR A 107 19.82 -25.87 2.09
CA THR A 107 18.70 -25.17 1.45
C THR A 107 18.55 -23.74 2.00
N PRO A 108 18.11 -22.76 1.20
CA PRO A 108 17.94 -21.40 1.67
C PRO A 108 16.78 -21.30 2.67
N TYR A 109 16.90 -20.36 3.62
CA TYR A 109 15.70 -19.81 4.25
C TYR A 109 14.97 -18.94 3.23
N LEU A 110 13.67 -19.17 3.09
CA LEU A 110 12.86 -18.64 2.01
C LEU A 110 11.57 -18.06 2.59
N SER A 111 11.26 -16.83 2.20
CA SER A 111 9.94 -16.24 2.43
C SER A 111 8.87 -16.92 1.57
N SER A 112 7.68 -17.10 2.13
CA SER A 112 6.46 -17.47 1.40
C SER A 112 5.55 -16.28 1.11
N SER A 113 5.97 -15.08 1.53
CA SER A 113 5.14 -13.90 1.70
C SER A 113 5.71 -12.72 0.92
N PRO A 114 5.73 -12.79 -0.43
CA PRO A 114 6.00 -11.60 -1.23
C PRO A 114 4.83 -10.64 -1.09
N ASP A 115 5.13 -9.39 -0.74
CA ASP A 115 4.13 -8.36 -0.54
C ASP A 115 4.25 -7.27 -1.62
N SER A 116 4.62 -6.04 -1.26
CA SER A 116 4.69 -4.88 -2.14
C SER A 116 5.39 -5.17 -3.48
N ASN A 117 4.77 -4.74 -4.59
CA ASN A 117 5.37 -4.71 -5.93
C ASN A 117 5.41 -3.27 -6.43
N THR A 118 6.54 -2.58 -6.30
CA THR A 118 6.70 -1.22 -6.84
C THR A 118 7.51 -1.24 -8.13
N LEU A 119 6.84 -1.20 -9.28
CA LEU A 119 7.47 -1.05 -10.60
C LEU A 119 7.78 0.43 -10.87
N LEU A 120 8.99 0.72 -11.31
CA LEU A 120 9.48 2.05 -11.63
C LEU A 120 10.40 2.05 -12.86
N LYS A 121 10.48 3.20 -13.52
CA LYS A 121 11.29 3.39 -14.73
C LYS A 121 12.43 4.35 -14.44
N VAL A 122 13.66 3.90 -14.68
CA VAL A 122 14.88 4.71 -14.50
C VAL A 122 15.69 4.68 -15.78
N ASN A 123 15.93 5.85 -16.36
CA ASN A 123 16.69 6.01 -17.61
C ASN A 123 16.28 5.03 -18.73
N GLY A 124 14.97 4.82 -18.91
CA GLY A 124 14.45 3.92 -19.94
C GLY A 124 14.39 2.44 -19.57
N LYS A 125 15.06 2.01 -18.48
CA LYS A 125 15.02 0.65 -17.95
C LYS A 125 13.93 0.51 -16.89
N LEU A 126 13.43 -0.70 -16.68
CA LEU A 126 12.42 -0.99 -15.68
C LEU A 126 13.04 -1.77 -14.52
N TYR A 127 12.61 -1.40 -13.33
CA TYR A 127 12.99 -2.03 -12.09
C TYR A 127 11.75 -2.24 -11.24
N MET A 128 11.75 -3.28 -10.41
CA MET A 128 10.68 -3.51 -9.43
C MET A 128 11.30 -3.79 -8.07
N VAL A 129 10.91 -3.03 -7.05
CA VAL A 129 11.24 -3.34 -5.66
C VAL A 129 10.15 -4.28 -5.13
N ASN A 130 10.57 -5.43 -4.61
CA ASN A 130 9.68 -6.38 -3.94
C ASN A 130 10.01 -6.55 -2.47
N HIS A 131 8.98 -6.69 -1.67
CA HIS A 131 9.09 -7.04 -0.26
C HIS A 131 8.90 -8.53 -0.05
N TYR A 132 9.52 -9.04 1.02
CA TYR A 132 9.31 -10.37 1.56
C TYR A 132 9.08 -10.20 3.06
N GLU A 133 7.81 -10.12 3.42
CA GLU A 133 7.35 -9.62 4.72
C GLU A 133 7.66 -10.57 5.87
N SER A 134 7.61 -11.87 5.62
CA SER A 134 7.81 -12.86 6.67
C SER A 134 8.47 -14.14 6.16
N ILE A 135 9.11 -14.84 7.09
CA ILE A 135 9.69 -16.17 6.88
C ILE A 135 8.82 -17.21 7.62
N PRO A 136 8.48 -18.34 6.99
CA PRO A 136 7.79 -19.42 7.68
C PRO A 136 8.47 -19.84 8.98
N SER A 137 7.68 -20.35 9.91
CA SER A 137 8.19 -20.88 11.18
C SER A 137 9.35 -21.85 10.95
N ASN A 138 10.42 -21.64 11.71
CA ASN A 138 11.71 -22.30 11.53
C ASN A 138 12.43 -22.52 12.86
N GLU A 139 13.53 -23.26 12.83
CA GLU A 139 14.27 -23.71 14.01
C GLU A 139 15.10 -22.64 14.73
N ILE A 140 15.38 -21.50 14.07
CA ILE A 140 16.18 -20.39 14.62
C ILE A 140 15.35 -19.15 14.95
N GLY A 141 14.03 -19.23 14.84
CA GLY A 141 13.10 -18.19 15.29
C GLY A 141 12.97 -17.04 14.30
N ASN A 142 12.96 -15.81 14.81
CA ASN A 142 12.74 -14.62 14.00
C ASN A 142 13.94 -14.34 13.08
N MET A 143 13.70 -14.27 11.78
CA MET A 143 14.75 -14.20 10.75
C MET A 143 14.83 -12.80 10.16
N PRO A 144 15.96 -12.42 9.53
CA PRO A 144 15.97 -11.21 8.73
C PRO A 144 15.07 -11.36 7.50
N GLU A 145 14.19 -10.39 7.31
CA GLU A 145 13.40 -10.22 6.10
C GLU A 145 14.23 -9.56 4.97
N ALA A 146 13.61 -9.39 3.80
CA ALA A 146 14.31 -8.82 2.65
C ALA A 146 13.43 -7.91 1.80
N MET A 147 14.05 -6.86 1.26
CA MET A 147 13.59 -6.24 0.03
C MET A 147 14.56 -6.59 -1.10
N MET A 148 14.02 -6.85 -2.29
CA MET A 148 14.81 -7.18 -3.46
C MET A 148 14.53 -6.24 -4.62
N LEU A 149 15.61 -5.84 -5.30
CA LEU A 149 15.56 -5.12 -6.56
C LEU A 149 15.52 -6.12 -7.72
N ASN A 150 14.49 -6.03 -8.55
CA ASN A 150 14.33 -6.82 -9.75
C ASN A 150 14.62 -5.97 -10.99
N THR A 151 15.37 -6.50 -11.95
CA THR A 151 15.45 -5.94 -13.31
C THR A 151 14.33 -6.51 -14.15
N VAL A 152 13.55 -5.64 -14.79
CA VAL A 152 12.36 -6.02 -15.55
C VAL A 152 12.54 -5.64 -17.03
N GLU A 153 12.23 -6.58 -17.91
CA GLU A 153 12.09 -6.34 -19.34
C GLU A 153 10.60 -6.27 -19.72
N GLN A 154 10.28 -5.40 -20.67
CA GLN A 154 8.93 -5.27 -21.21
C GLN A 154 8.98 -5.53 -22.71
N ASN A 155 8.19 -6.49 -23.18
CA ASN A 155 7.99 -6.74 -24.59
C ASN A 155 7.35 -5.50 -25.24
N LYS A 156 7.98 -4.97 -26.29
CA LYS A 156 7.55 -3.70 -26.92
C LYS A 156 6.25 -3.81 -27.72
N GLU A 157 5.89 -5.02 -28.15
CA GLU A 157 4.70 -5.28 -28.95
C GLU A 157 3.51 -5.67 -28.07
N THR A 158 3.74 -6.56 -27.09
CA THR A 158 2.66 -7.12 -26.25
C THR A 158 2.54 -6.44 -24.89
N GLY A 159 3.58 -5.76 -24.42
CA GLY A 159 3.66 -5.24 -23.06
C GLY A 159 3.94 -6.31 -22.01
N GLU A 160 4.19 -7.56 -22.38
CA GLU A 160 4.49 -8.60 -21.40
C GLU A 160 5.76 -8.27 -20.59
N LEU A 161 5.67 -8.37 -19.26
CA LEU A 161 6.77 -8.13 -18.33
C LEU A 161 7.49 -9.44 -17.97
N THR A 162 8.82 -9.40 -17.92
CA THR A 162 9.68 -10.51 -17.49
C THR A 162 10.75 -10.02 -16.54
N VAL A 163 11.00 -10.74 -15.45
CA VAL A 163 12.09 -10.44 -14.52
C VAL A 163 13.35 -11.20 -14.95
N THR A 164 14.45 -10.48 -15.16
CA THR A 164 15.69 -11.03 -15.72
C THR A 164 16.85 -11.09 -14.73
N ASP A 165 16.78 -10.33 -13.65
CA ASP A 165 17.74 -10.36 -12.55
C ASP A 165 17.05 -9.93 -11.26
N ILE A 166 17.56 -10.40 -10.13
CA ILE A 166 17.09 -10.03 -8.79
C ILE A 166 18.29 -9.77 -7.89
N THR A 167 18.27 -8.81 -6.97
CA THR A 167 19.39 -8.54 -6.06
C THR A 167 18.85 -8.06 -4.71
N PRO A 168 19.33 -8.57 -3.56
CA PRO A 168 18.93 -8.03 -2.26
C PRO A 168 19.36 -6.57 -2.13
N ILE A 169 18.50 -5.77 -1.52
CA ILE A 169 18.81 -4.37 -1.20
C ILE A 169 19.53 -4.33 0.15
N ASP A 170 20.61 -3.55 0.22
CA ASP A 170 21.45 -3.46 1.42
C ASP A 170 20.85 -2.50 2.46
N PHE A 171 20.50 -3.06 3.62
CA PHE A 171 20.03 -2.33 4.81
C PHE A 171 21.00 -2.44 6.00
N SER A 172 22.24 -2.87 5.78
CA SER A 172 23.24 -3.07 6.85
C SER A 172 23.51 -1.81 7.69
N ALA A 173 23.43 -0.63 7.08
CA ALA A 173 23.57 0.66 7.77
C ALA A 173 22.43 0.99 8.78
N TYR A 174 21.36 0.19 8.76
CA TYR A 174 20.17 0.32 9.60
C TYR A 174 19.91 -0.91 10.48
N GLY A 175 20.81 -1.91 10.43
CA GLY A 175 20.67 -3.15 11.18
C GLY A 175 19.74 -4.18 10.54
N GLY A 176 19.52 -4.07 9.23
CA GLY A 176 18.58 -4.90 8.49
C GLY A 176 17.25 -4.21 8.31
N ILE A 177 16.29 -4.97 7.78
CA ILE A 177 14.91 -4.52 7.59
C ILE A 177 13.96 -5.44 8.33
N TRP A 178 12.95 -4.84 8.95
CA TRP A 178 12.00 -5.54 9.80
C TRP A 178 10.62 -5.57 9.15
N THR A 179 10.08 -6.77 8.94
CA THR A 179 8.70 -7.00 8.44
C THR A 179 8.27 -5.98 7.37
N PRO A 180 8.92 -5.97 6.19
CA PRO A 180 8.56 -5.07 5.12
C PRO A 180 7.21 -5.49 4.51
N CYS A 181 6.15 -4.74 4.79
CA CYS A 181 4.79 -5.06 4.36
C CYS A 181 4.46 -4.40 3.00
N ALA A 182 3.56 -3.41 2.94
CA ALA A 182 3.22 -2.72 1.70
C ALA A 182 4.20 -1.58 1.32
N GLY A 183 3.89 -0.89 0.22
CA GLY A 183 4.73 0.21 -0.27
C GLY A 183 4.07 1.03 -1.36
N SER A 184 4.68 2.16 -1.71
CA SER A 184 4.18 3.06 -2.74
C SER A 184 5.29 3.69 -3.57
N LEU A 185 4.96 4.10 -4.79
CA LEU A 185 5.85 4.89 -5.64
C LEU A 185 5.74 6.37 -5.26
N SER A 186 6.86 6.98 -4.86
CA SER A 186 6.91 8.40 -4.57
C SER A 186 6.72 9.24 -5.86
N PRO A 187 6.26 10.50 -5.74
CA PRO A 187 6.22 11.43 -6.87
C PRO A 187 7.60 11.77 -7.49
N TRP A 188 8.69 11.39 -6.83
CA TRP A 188 10.06 11.57 -7.31
C TRP A 188 10.73 10.25 -7.73
N ASN A 189 9.91 9.22 -7.98
CA ASN A 189 10.33 7.95 -8.60
C ASN A 189 11.32 7.15 -7.75
N THR A 190 11.05 7.11 -6.46
CA THR A 190 11.68 6.22 -5.47
C THR A 190 10.59 5.31 -4.89
N HIS A 191 10.99 4.15 -4.40
CA HIS A 191 10.09 3.27 -3.68
C HIS A 191 10.06 3.68 -2.20
N LEU A 192 8.88 3.98 -1.67
CA LEU A 192 8.63 4.19 -0.25
C LEU A 192 8.03 2.89 0.29
N GLY A 193 8.79 2.16 1.10
CA GLY A 193 8.32 0.94 1.73
C GLY A 193 7.83 1.18 3.15
N SER A 194 7.77 0.12 3.92
CA SER A 194 7.33 0.15 5.32
C SER A 194 8.07 -0.87 6.17
N GLU A 195 7.94 -0.73 7.48
CA GLU A 195 8.28 -1.75 8.48
C GLU A 195 7.07 -1.85 9.42
N GLU A 196 6.45 -3.04 9.45
CA GLU A 196 5.25 -3.32 10.23
C GLU A 196 5.60 -3.96 11.59
N TYR A 197 4.68 -3.96 12.54
CA TYR A 197 4.75 -4.58 13.87
C TYR A 197 6.03 -4.28 14.63
N GLU A 198 6.25 -2.99 14.92
CA GLU A 198 7.47 -2.55 15.55
C GLU A 198 7.70 -3.23 16.92
N PRO A 199 8.91 -3.72 17.25
CA PRO A 199 9.15 -4.40 18.52
C PRO A 199 8.77 -3.54 19.75
N ASP A 200 8.06 -4.09 20.72
CA ASP A 200 7.73 -3.32 21.93
C ASP A 200 8.97 -3.09 22.81
N ALA A 201 9.39 -1.83 22.93
CA ALA A 201 10.58 -1.45 23.68
C ALA A 201 10.46 -1.72 25.19
N ARG A 202 9.26 -1.58 25.77
CA ARG A 202 9.02 -1.87 27.19
C ARG A 202 9.11 -3.38 27.45
N ALA A 203 8.51 -4.18 26.57
CA ALA A 203 8.56 -5.64 26.67
C ALA A 203 9.98 -6.17 26.44
N HIS A 204 10.71 -5.59 25.49
CA HIS A 204 12.12 -5.88 25.26
C HIS A 204 12.96 -5.57 26.50
N GLU A 205 12.82 -4.38 27.09
CA GLU A 205 13.60 -3.98 28.27
C GLU A 205 13.37 -4.92 29.47
N ALA A 206 12.16 -5.47 29.61
CA ALA A 206 11.84 -6.46 30.64
C ALA A 206 12.46 -7.86 30.39
N ASN A 207 12.78 -8.21 29.14
CA ASN A 207 13.32 -9.52 28.77
C ASN A 207 14.21 -9.45 27.50
N PRO A 208 15.36 -8.75 27.56
CA PRO A 208 16.12 -8.39 26.37
C PRO A 208 16.68 -9.62 25.64
N GLU A 209 17.14 -10.62 26.40
CA GLU A 209 17.77 -11.84 25.88
C GLU A 209 16.85 -12.73 25.03
N ASN A 210 15.54 -12.71 25.29
CA ASN A 210 14.57 -13.60 24.65
C ASN A 210 13.60 -12.87 23.71
N SER A 211 13.72 -11.55 23.57
CA SER A 211 12.85 -10.76 22.70
C SER A 211 13.01 -11.12 21.22
N SER A 212 11.95 -10.92 20.42
CA SER A 212 11.95 -11.18 18.97
C SER A 212 13.00 -10.34 18.22
N VAL A 213 13.23 -9.10 18.65
CA VAL A 213 14.24 -8.21 18.07
C VAL A 213 15.67 -8.67 18.37
N THR A 214 15.92 -9.26 19.53
CA THR A 214 17.22 -9.88 19.84
C THR A 214 17.44 -11.14 19.02
N GLN A 215 16.41 -11.99 18.85
CA GLN A 215 16.50 -13.16 17.97
C GLN A 215 16.81 -12.75 16.53
N PHE A 216 16.07 -11.77 16.00
CA PHE A 216 16.34 -11.17 14.69
C PHE A 216 17.78 -10.67 14.58
N ALA A 217 18.25 -9.86 15.54
CA ALA A 217 19.58 -9.27 15.47
C ALA A 217 20.68 -10.33 15.49
N ARG A 218 20.56 -11.37 16.33
CA ARG A 218 21.51 -12.49 16.37
C ARG A 218 21.56 -13.24 15.04
N ASN A 219 20.40 -13.48 14.43
CA ASN A 219 20.30 -14.10 13.12
C ASN A 219 20.84 -13.18 12.01
N TYR A 220 20.59 -11.88 12.05
CA TYR A 220 21.09 -10.95 11.03
C TYR A 220 22.61 -10.75 11.09
N TYR A 221 23.16 -10.53 12.29
CA TYR A 221 24.60 -10.32 12.48
C TYR A 221 25.41 -11.62 12.56
N GLN A 222 24.75 -12.78 12.62
CA GLN A 222 25.38 -14.09 12.83
C GLN A 222 26.22 -14.13 14.12
N ASP A 223 25.73 -13.47 15.17
CA ASP A 223 26.41 -13.31 16.46
C ASP A 223 25.42 -13.44 17.63
N ASN A 224 25.53 -14.54 18.37
CA ASN A 224 24.65 -14.85 19.50
C ASN A 224 24.87 -13.94 20.73
N THR A 225 25.92 -13.11 20.74
CA THR A 225 26.18 -12.18 21.84
C THR A 225 25.45 -10.85 21.68
N VAL A 226 24.91 -10.57 20.49
CA VAL A 226 24.17 -9.33 20.21
C VAL A 226 22.85 -9.31 20.98
N ILE A 227 22.52 -8.15 21.53
CA ILE A 227 21.20 -7.78 22.04
C ILE A 227 20.56 -6.83 21.03
N GLY A 228 19.34 -7.13 20.60
CA GLY A 228 18.63 -6.33 19.62
C GLY A 228 18.21 -4.98 20.19
N ASN A 229 18.04 -3.98 19.32
CA ASN A 229 17.52 -2.68 19.71
C ASN A 229 16.14 -2.46 19.06
N PRO A 230 15.05 -2.39 19.86
CA PRO A 230 13.69 -2.22 19.33
C PRO A 230 13.52 -0.91 18.57
N TYR A 231 14.21 0.17 18.96
CA TYR A 231 14.04 1.51 18.38
C TYR A 231 14.68 1.69 17.00
N LEU A 232 15.35 0.66 16.45
CA LEU A 232 15.89 0.71 15.07
C LEU A 232 14.86 0.36 13.98
N TYR A 233 13.69 -0.16 14.36
CA TYR A 233 12.68 -0.71 13.44
C TYR A 233 11.31 -0.07 13.61
N GLY A 234 10.46 -0.16 12.59
CA GLY A 234 9.12 0.42 12.56
C GLY A 234 9.07 1.79 11.87
N TYR A 235 9.88 1.99 10.84
CA TYR A 235 9.99 3.26 10.11
C TYR A 235 9.77 3.07 8.61
N VAL A 236 9.67 4.17 7.88
CA VAL A 236 9.57 4.18 6.41
C VAL A 236 10.96 4.03 5.79
N PRO A 237 11.30 2.91 5.13
CA PRO A 237 12.44 2.84 4.23
C PRO A 237 12.12 3.54 2.90
N GLU A 238 13.10 4.22 2.33
CA GLU A 238 13.04 4.75 0.97
C GLU A 238 14.19 4.18 0.13
N VAL A 239 13.85 3.59 -1.02
CA VAL A 239 14.81 3.02 -1.97
C VAL A 239 14.85 3.87 -3.23
N SER A 240 16.02 4.42 -3.52
CA SER A 240 16.34 5.08 -4.79
C SER A 240 17.16 4.16 -5.69
N ILE A 241 16.97 4.28 -7.00
CA ILE A 241 17.73 3.53 -8.01
C ILE A 241 18.42 4.52 -8.93
N ASP A 242 19.74 4.37 -9.07
CA ASP A 242 20.54 5.25 -9.93
C ASP A 242 20.50 4.83 -11.42
N GLU A 243 21.14 5.61 -12.29
CA GLU A 243 21.17 5.33 -13.73
C GLU A 243 21.89 4.03 -14.11
N LYS A 244 22.69 3.47 -13.20
CA LYS A 244 23.41 2.20 -13.37
C LYS A 244 22.58 1.01 -12.88
N GLY A 245 21.44 1.25 -12.23
CA GLY A 245 20.59 0.22 -11.63
C GLY A 245 21.03 -0.19 -10.23
N GLN A 246 21.78 0.66 -9.52
CA GLN A 246 22.16 0.42 -8.13
C GLN A 246 21.10 1.00 -7.19
N ALA A 247 20.59 0.16 -6.28
CA ALA A 247 19.70 0.59 -5.21
C ALA A 247 20.47 1.23 -4.05
N THR A 248 19.92 2.28 -3.46
CA THR A 248 20.37 2.88 -2.19
C THR A 248 19.17 3.08 -1.29
N ALA A 249 19.27 2.55 -0.06
CA ALA A 249 18.22 2.66 0.95
C ALA A 249 18.53 3.75 1.99
N VAL A 250 17.49 4.46 2.41
CA VAL A 250 17.48 5.30 3.62
C VAL A 250 16.29 4.94 4.50
N LYS A 251 16.32 5.36 5.77
CA LYS A 251 15.22 5.15 6.72
C LYS A 251 14.81 6.47 7.34
N HIS A 252 13.53 6.82 7.25
CA HIS A 252 13.02 8.12 7.69
C HIS A 252 12.56 8.12 9.14
N TYR A 253 13.52 8.22 10.06
CA TYR A 253 13.27 8.22 11.50
C TYR A 253 12.38 9.39 11.98
N SER A 254 12.46 10.55 11.33
CA SER A 254 11.65 11.73 11.65
C SER A 254 10.18 11.59 11.30
N MET A 255 9.79 10.53 10.59
CA MET A 255 8.39 10.23 10.31
C MET A 255 7.69 9.48 11.45
N GLY A 256 8.42 9.15 12.52
CA GLY A 256 7.89 8.43 13.68
C GLY A 256 7.93 6.92 13.52
N ARG A 257 7.92 6.23 14.66
CA ARG A 257 7.99 4.77 14.78
C ARG A 257 6.60 4.17 15.01
N LEU A 258 6.17 3.27 14.13
CA LEU A 258 4.81 2.71 14.04
C LEU A 258 4.84 1.30 13.41
N SER A 259 3.67 0.67 13.31
CA SER A 259 3.45 -0.52 12.48
C SER A 259 2.98 -0.02 11.12
N ILE A 260 3.93 0.38 10.27
CA ILE A 260 3.57 1.11 9.05
C ILE A 260 3.13 0.09 8.00
N GLU A 261 1.93 0.31 7.44
CA GLU A 261 1.48 -0.48 6.30
C GLU A 261 2.03 0.11 5.00
N ASN A 262 1.58 1.32 4.66
CA ASN A 262 2.20 2.13 3.63
C ASN A 262 2.25 3.61 4.04
N VAL A 263 2.92 4.40 3.20
CA VAL A 263 2.79 5.86 3.22
C VAL A 263 2.34 6.40 1.89
N LYS A 264 1.56 7.50 1.94
CA LYS A 264 1.14 8.22 0.75
C LYS A 264 1.51 9.70 0.79
N VAL A 265 2.28 10.12 -0.21
CA VAL A 265 2.72 11.51 -0.38
C VAL A 265 1.72 12.31 -1.21
N ALA A 266 1.30 13.46 -0.70
CA ALA A 266 0.41 14.39 -1.35
C ALA A 266 1.13 15.18 -2.49
N PRO A 267 0.40 15.87 -3.39
CA PRO A 267 0.98 16.54 -4.56
C PRO A 267 1.90 17.74 -4.26
N ASP A 268 1.97 18.23 -3.02
CA ASP A 268 3.01 19.19 -2.61
C ASP A 268 4.39 18.55 -2.44
N ASN A 269 4.47 17.21 -2.52
CA ASN A 269 5.66 16.40 -2.30
C ASN A 269 6.29 16.62 -0.91
N ARG A 270 5.45 16.91 0.09
CA ARG A 270 5.88 17.18 1.47
C ARG A 270 4.95 16.57 2.50
N THR A 271 3.64 16.62 2.26
CA THR A 271 2.63 16.09 3.18
C THR A 271 2.49 14.60 2.96
N VAL A 272 2.58 13.81 4.03
CA VAL A 272 2.58 12.35 4.00
C VAL A 272 1.57 11.83 5.02
N TYR A 273 0.81 10.81 4.64
CA TYR A 273 -0.11 10.07 5.51
C TYR A 273 0.35 8.62 5.64
N PHE A 274 -0.08 7.96 6.72
CA PHE A 274 0.41 6.66 7.16
C PHE A 274 -0.75 5.70 7.40
N GLY A 275 -0.53 4.43 7.03
CA GLY A 275 -1.23 3.29 7.60
C GLY A 275 -0.57 2.93 8.92
N ASP A 276 -1.36 2.64 9.95
CA ASP A 276 -0.87 2.21 11.25
C ASP A 276 -1.61 0.94 11.67
N ASP A 277 -0.99 -0.20 11.34
CA ASP A 277 -1.61 -1.50 11.44
C ASP A 277 -1.52 -2.09 12.87
N GLY A 278 -2.62 -2.69 13.31
CA GLY A 278 -2.77 -3.23 14.66
C GLY A 278 -3.90 -2.59 15.45
N SER A 279 -3.93 -2.82 16.76
CA SER A 279 -5.06 -2.44 17.62
C SER A 279 -4.82 -1.20 18.45
N TYR A 280 -5.85 -0.37 18.62
CA TYR A 280 -5.77 0.90 19.34
C TYR A 280 -4.65 1.80 18.78
N THR A 281 -4.65 1.96 17.46
CA THR A 281 -3.69 2.73 16.67
C THR A 281 -4.20 4.15 16.41
N MET A 282 -3.43 4.95 15.67
CA MET A 282 -3.74 6.37 15.39
C MET A 282 -3.51 6.73 13.94
N ALA A 283 -4.30 7.68 13.43
CA ALA A 283 -4.03 8.28 12.13
C ALA A 283 -2.95 9.38 12.27
N PHE A 284 -1.89 9.29 11.47
CA PHE A 284 -0.78 10.23 11.47
C PHE A 284 -0.70 11.05 10.18
N MET A 285 -0.11 12.24 10.29
CA MET A 285 0.29 13.08 9.16
C MET A 285 1.68 13.65 9.43
N TYR A 286 2.53 13.66 8.41
CA TYR A 286 3.87 14.23 8.46
C TYR A 286 4.02 15.30 7.39
N ILE A 287 4.68 16.40 7.72
CA ILE A 287 4.97 17.48 6.78
C ILE A 287 6.47 17.71 6.76
N ALA A 288 7.10 17.29 5.66
CA ALA A 288 8.51 17.52 5.40
C ALA A 288 8.84 19.01 5.29
N ASP A 289 10.01 19.41 5.75
CA ASP A 289 10.49 20.79 5.64
C ASP A 289 10.75 21.19 4.19
N LYS A 290 11.19 20.24 3.37
CA LYS A 290 11.58 20.45 1.98
C LYS A 290 10.82 19.53 1.03
N VAL A 291 10.58 20.04 -0.17
CA VAL A 291 9.94 19.30 -1.28
C VAL A 291 10.81 18.11 -1.66
N LYS A 292 10.24 16.89 -1.66
CA LYS A 292 10.90 15.63 -2.05
C LYS A 292 12.05 15.19 -1.13
N ASP A 293 12.08 15.66 0.10
CA ASP A 293 13.11 15.34 1.08
C ASP A 293 12.43 15.09 2.42
N LEU A 294 12.29 13.82 2.78
CA LEU A 294 11.58 13.38 3.99
C LEU A 294 12.48 13.39 5.24
N SER A 295 13.73 13.86 5.13
CA SER A 295 14.72 13.75 6.21
C SER A 295 14.52 14.67 7.42
N ALA A 296 13.58 15.61 7.34
CA ALA A 296 13.22 16.50 8.44
C ALA A 296 11.80 17.06 8.26
N GLY A 297 11.06 17.21 9.35
CA GLY A 297 9.67 17.65 9.28
C GLY A 297 8.93 17.58 10.60
N THR A 298 7.61 17.79 10.52
CA THR A 298 6.71 17.83 11.68
C THR A 298 5.72 16.67 11.64
N LEU A 299 5.62 15.92 12.73
CA LEU A 299 4.67 14.82 12.92
C LEU A 299 3.43 15.29 13.67
N TYR A 300 2.26 14.86 13.21
CA TYR A 300 0.94 15.13 13.77
C TYR A 300 0.16 13.83 13.94
N ALA A 301 -0.72 13.78 14.94
CA ALA A 301 -1.70 12.71 15.13
C ALA A 301 -3.12 13.28 15.13
N ALA A 302 -4.08 12.53 14.61
CA ALA A 302 -5.45 12.99 14.48
C ALA A 302 -6.27 12.81 15.77
N LYS A 303 -7.20 13.73 15.98
CA LYS A 303 -8.34 13.61 16.88
C LYS A 303 -9.60 13.40 16.03
N TRP A 304 -10.30 12.32 16.30
CA TRP A 304 -11.60 12.01 15.71
C TRP A 304 -12.70 12.69 16.52
N ASN A 305 -13.45 13.59 15.88
CA ASN A 305 -14.64 14.18 16.47
C ASN A 305 -15.86 13.62 15.74
N GLN A 306 -16.46 12.56 16.27
CA GLN A 306 -17.51 11.80 15.60
C GLN A 306 -18.73 12.67 15.26
N THR A 307 -19.22 12.51 14.03
CA THR A 307 -20.41 13.19 13.50
C THR A 307 -21.51 12.21 13.07
N GLY A 308 -21.20 10.92 12.91
CA GLY A 308 -22.16 9.88 12.52
C GLY A 308 -21.61 8.48 12.70
N GLU A 309 -22.51 7.50 12.71
CA GLU A 309 -22.22 6.07 12.97
C GLU A 309 -22.45 5.16 11.75
N GLU A 310 -23.17 5.64 10.74
CA GLU A 310 -23.59 4.85 9.58
C GLU A 310 -22.39 4.45 8.69
N ASN A 311 -22.40 3.22 8.16
CA ASN A 311 -21.39 2.70 7.22
C ASN A 311 -19.93 2.81 7.71
N GLY A 312 -19.67 2.58 9.00
CA GLY A 312 -18.36 2.78 9.61
C GLY A 312 -18.17 4.17 10.21
N GLY A 313 -19.15 5.06 10.07
CA GLY A 313 -19.19 6.37 10.71
C GLY A 313 -18.50 7.48 9.95
N SER A 314 -18.55 8.66 10.56
CA SER A 314 -17.96 9.89 10.03
C SER A 314 -17.47 10.80 11.15
N ALA A 315 -16.51 11.67 10.85
CA ALA A 315 -15.98 12.64 11.81
C ALA A 315 -15.39 13.89 11.16
N ASN A 316 -15.31 14.96 11.96
CA ASN A 316 -14.38 16.05 11.71
C ASN A 316 -13.02 15.68 12.33
N LEU A 317 -11.95 15.96 11.60
CA LEU A 317 -10.58 15.70 12.06
C LEU A 317 -9.91 16.98 12.55
N GLU A 318 -9.33 16.90 13.74
CA GLU A 318 -8.40 17.91 14.28
C GLU A 318 -7.00 17.29 14.37
N TRP A 319 -5.95 18.09 14.20
CA TRP A 319 -4.57 17.59 14.19
C TRP A 319 -3.78 18.12 15.38
N ILE A 320 -3.17 17.20 16.13
CA ILE A 320 -2.34 17.50 17.29
C ILE A 320 -0.89 17.38 16.86
N LYS A 321 -0.12 18.46 16.98
CA LYS A 321 1.32 18.45 16.72
C LYS A 321 2.03 17.64 17.80
N LEU A 322 2.79 16.62 17.38
CA LEU A 322 3.61 15.81 18.29
C LEU A 322 5.03 16.38 18.43
N GLY A 323 5.67 16.73 17.31
CA GLY A 323 7.05 17.21 17.34
C GLY A 323 7.60 17.57 15.97
N HIS A 324 8.76 18.21 15.95
CA HIS A 324 9.58 18.44 14.76
C HIS A 324 11.00 17.90 15.02
N ALA A 325 11.56 17.19 14.05
CA ALA A 325 12.89 16.59 14.16
C ALA A 325 13.49 16.28 12.77
N THR A 326 14.77 15.92 12.76
CA THR A 326 15.46 15.31 11.61
C THR A 326 15.66 13.81 11.81
N ASP A 327 15.87 13.07 10.71
CA ASP A 327 16.18 11.64 10.76
C ASP A 327 17.43 11.36 11.62
N GLU A 328 18.44 12.24 11.53
CA GLU A 328 19.68 12.11 12.29
C GLU A 328 19.44 12.26 13.80
N GLU A 329 18.66 13.25 14.22
CA GLU A 329 18.31 13.45 15.63
C GLU A 329 17.58 12.23 16.21
N ILE A 330 16.62 11.68 15.46
CA ILE A 330 15.84 10.53 15.95
C ILE A 330 16.64 9.23 15.88
N LYS A 331 17.51 9.06 14.88
CA LYS A 331 18.44 7.92 14.83
C LYS A 331 19.39 7.93 16.02
N GLU A 332 19.93 9.09 16.40
CA GLU A 332 20.77 9.24 17.58
C GLU A 332 20.00 8.87 18.87
N LEU A 333 18.76 9.34 19.01
CA LEU A 333 17.91 8.96 20.14
C LEU A 333 17.62 7.44 20.15
N ALA A 334 17.27 6.86 19.02
CA ALA A 334 16.99 5.43 18.88
C ALA A 334 18.17 4.55 19.31
N GLN A 335 19.41 5.02 19.10
CA GLN A 335 20.62 4.28 19.47
C GLN A 335 20.98 4.38 20.96
N ASN A 336 20.51 5.42 21.65
CA ASN A 336 21.01 5.78 22.99
C ASN A 336 19.91 5.85 24.07
N THR A 337 18.67 5.51 23.75
CA THR A 337 17.52 5.66 24.65
C THR A 337 16.83 4.32 24.87
N THR A 338 16.42 4.05 26.11
CA THR A 338 15.55 2.91 26.47
C THR A 338 14.13 3.40 26.77
N PHE A 339 13.16 2.48 26.87
CA PHE A 339 11.79 2.87 27.21
C PHE A 339 11.73 3.56 28.57
N SER A 340 12.47 3.04 29.56
CA SER A 340 12.52 3.65 30.89
C SER A 340 13.27 4.98 30.94
N ASP A 341 14.07 5.35 29.94
CA ASP A 341 14.62 6.70 29.82
C ASP A 341 13.54 7.72 29.41
N ILE A 342 12.52 7.31 28.66
CA ILE A 342 11.46 8.18 28.13
C ILE A 342 10.32 8.34 29.15
N PHE A 343 9.87 7.23 29.75
CA PHE A 343 8.67 7.18 30.57
C PHE A 343 8.93 6.74 32.02
N GLU A 344 8.19 7.34 32.94
CA GLU A 344 7.84 6.69 34.20
C GLU A 344 6.55 5.87 33.99
N THR A 345 6.41 4.74 34.70
CA THR A 345 5.19 3.91 34.69
C THR A 345 4.64 3.67 36.09
N ALA A 346 3.32 3.52 36.20
CA ALA A 346 2.65 3.11 37.43
C ALA A 346 1.68 1.95 37.18
N THR A 347 1.49 1.08 38.18
CA THR A 347 0.51 -0.03 38.15
C THR A 347 -0.67 0.22 39.07
N ASP A 348 -0.47 0.95 40.17
CA ASP A 348 -1.53 1.36 41.08
C ASP A 348 -2.19 2.66 40.60
N ALA A 349 -3.51 2.63 40.39
CA ALA A 349 -4.25 3.73 39.80
C ALA A 349 -4.38 4.95 40.73
N GLU A 350 -4.45 4.76 42.05
CA GLU A 350 -4.55 5.86 43.01
C GLU A 350 -3.23 6.61 43.09
N TYR A 351 -2.12 5.88 43.19
CA TYR A 351 -0.76 6.41 43.13
C TYR A 351 -0.51 7.14 41.80
N ALA A 352 -0.89 6.52 40.67
CA ALA A 352 -0.70 7.10 39.34
C ALA A 352 -1.37 8.48 39.24
N LYS A 353 -2.66 8.57 39.63
CA LYS A 353 -3.41 9.83 39.65
C LYS A 353 -2.78 10.85 40.60
N ALA A 354 -2.36 10.44 41.79
CA ALA A 354 -1.76 11.32 42.79
C ALA A 354 -0.39 11.90 42.36
N ASN A 355 0.31 11.25 41.42
CA ASN A 355 1.67 11.62 41.00
C ASN A 355 1.76 12.15 39.55
N GLY A 356 0.61 12.45 38.93
CA GLY A 356 0.54 13.09 37.62
C GLY A 356 0.81 12.15 36.44
N PHE A 357 0.52 10.85 36.59
CA PHE A 357 0.48 9.91 35.48
C PHE A 357 -0.87 10.01 34.76
N THR A 358 -0.86 9.73 33.46
CA THR A 358 -2.08 9.66 32.64
C THR A 358 -2.29 8.22 32.20
N ARG A 359 -3.53 7.72 32.32
CA ARG A 359 -3.90 6.40 31.77
C ARG A 359 -4.12 6.55 30.27
N THR A 360 -3.47 5.71 29.49
CA THR A 360 -3.59 5.67 28.04
C THR A 360 -3.80 4.25 27.56
N LYS A 361 -4.56 4.09 26.47
CA LYS A 361 -4.66 2.83 25.76
C LYS A 361 -4.20 3.02 24.33
N ALA A 362 -3.05 2.44 23.97
CA ALA A 362 -2.44 2.63 22.66
C ALA A 362 -1.60 1.41 22.25
N GLY A 363 -1.71 0.96 21.00
CA GLY A 363 -1.08 -0.27 20.52
C GLY A 363 -1.53 -1.50 21.32
N GLY A 364 -2.81 -1.56 21.70
CA GLY A 364 -3.41 -2.62 22.52
C GLY A 364 -3.04 -2.61 24.01
N ARG A 365 -2.25 -1.63 24.47
CA ARG A 365 -1.71 -1.59 25.85
C ARG A 365 -2.40 -0.54 26.69
N ASP A 366 -2.91 -0.94 27.85
CA ASP A 366 -3.51 -0.05 28.86
C ASP A 366 -2.48 0.23 29.96
N GLU A 367 -1.99 1.48 30.01
CA GLU A 367 -0.80 1.86 30.79
C GLU A 367 -1.01 3.20 31.49
N TRP A 368 -0.43 3.37 32.69
CA TRP A 368 -0.26 4.68 33.31
C TRP A 368 1.14 5.20 33.02
N LEU A 369 1.22 6.25 32.23
CA LEU A 369 2.48 6.80 31.72
C LEU A 369 2.66 8.27 32.11
N LYS A 370 3.92 8.66 32.25
CA LYS A 370 4.34 10.05 32.40
C LYS A 370 5.66 10.25 31.66
N VAL A 371 5.71 11.21 30.75
CA VAL A 371 6.93 11.56 30.01
C VAL A 371 7.91 12.23 30.98
N LYS A 372 9.17 11.79 30.96
CA LYS A 372 10.23 12.43 31.76
C LYS A 372 10.61 13.79 31.16
N PRO A 373 10.98 14.79 31.98
CA PRO A 373 11.35 16.12 31.49
C PRO A 373 12.47 16.06 30.45
N GLY A 374 12.26 16.69 29.28
CA GLY A 374 13.25 16.73 28.20
C GLY A 374 13.19 15.55 27.23
N MET A 375 12.34 14.54 27.49
CA MET A 375 12.18 13.36 26.65
C MET A 375 10.99 13.46 25.68
N GLU A 376 10.38 14.63 25.54
CA GLU A 376 9.20 14.83 24.69
C GLU A 376 9.49 14.51 23.21
N LYS A 377 10.70 14.82 22.72
CA LYS A 377 11.11 14.45 21.35
C LYS A 377 11.25 12.93 21.21
N ALA A 378 11.90 12.26 22.16
CA ALA A 378 12.02 10.79 22.14
C ALA A 378 10.63 10.13 22.20
N ALA A 379 9.75 10.61 23.08
CA ALA A 379 8.37 10.14 23.17
C ALA A 379 7.60 10.34 21.85
N ALA A 380 7.74 11.51 21.22
CA ALA A 380 7.02 11.84 19.99
C ALA A 380 7.38 10.97 18.79
N PHE A 381 8.64 10.54 18.66
CA PHE A 381 9.13 9.85 17.46
C PHE A 381 9.49 8.38 17.67
N LEU A 382 9.90 7.96 18.88
CA LEU A 382 10.19 6.55 19.19
C LEU A 382 8.97 5.80 19.74
N GLU A 383 8.01 6.54 20.31
CA GLU A 383 6.85 6.01 21.02
C GLU A 383 5.58 6.78 20.61
N SER A 384 5.47 7.08 19.30
CA SER A 384 4.52 8.01 18.70
C SER A 384 3.07 7.75 19.13
N ARG A 385 2.66 6.47 19.19
CA ARG A 385 1.33 6.06 19.68
C ARG A 385 1.14 6.46 21.15
N ARG A 386 2.04 6.06 22.06
CA ARG A 386 1.92 6.41 23.48
C ARG A 386 1.89 7.93 23.69
N TYR A 387 2.77 8.66 23.00
CA TYR A 387 2.81 10.12 23.13
C TYR A 387 1.58 10.81 22.53
N GLY A 388 1.08 10.34 21.39
CA GLY A 388 -0.17 10.82 20.79
C GLY A 388 -1.35 10.69 21.74
N ALA A 389 -1.54 9.51 22.36
CA ALA A 389 -2.60 9.30 23.35
C ALA A 389 -2.45 10.25 24.56
N LEU A 390 -1.23 10.44 25.08
CA LEU A 390 -0.96 11.39 26.17
C LEU A 390 -1.27 12.85 25.81
N LYS A 391 -1.14 13.19 24.53
CA LYS A 391 -1.47 14.51 23.97
C LYS A 391 -2.95 14.65 23.59
N GLY A 392 -3.74 13.59 23.71
CA GLY A 392 -5.19 13.58 23.47
C GLY A 392 -5.61 13.14 22.07
N ALA A 393 -4.70 12.61 21.24
CA ALA A 393 -5.05 12.04 19.95
C ALA A 393 -5.92 10.78 20.11
N THR A 394 -6.73 10.48 19.09
CA THR A 394 -7.64 9.32 19.11
C THR A 394 -6.85 8.04 18.86
N ALA A 395 -6.77 7.20 19.89
CA ALA A 395 -6.00 5.96 19.95
C ALA A 395 -6.85 4.70 19.73
N GLU A 396 -7.92 4.83 18.96
CA GLU A 396 -9.02 3.86 18.90
C GLU A 396 -9.16 3.18 17.54
N PHE A 397 -8.43 3.66 16.53
CA PHE A 397 -8.40 3.01 15.22
C PHE A 397 -7.86 1.58 15.33
N ASN A 398 -8.26 0.72 14.41
CA ASN A 398 -7.93 -0.69 14.46
C ASN A 398 -7.71 -1.24 13.05
N LYS A 399 -6.47 -1.63 12.75
CA LYS A 399 -6.04 -2.18 11.46
C LYS A 399 -6.18 -1.18 10.30
N MET A 400 -5.52 -0.03 10.42
CA MET A 400 -5.39 0.92 9.30
C MET A 400 -4.28 0.43 8.38
N GLU A 401 -4.68 -0.15 7.27
CA GLU A 401 -3.76 -0.70 6.28
C GLU A 401 -3.35 0.42 5.29
N THR A 402 -3.40 0.17 3.98
CA THR A 402 -2.88 1.11 2.99
C THR A 402 -3.75 2.35 2.71
N LEU A 403 -3.08 3.42 2.25
CA LEU A 403 -3.68 4.66 1.79
C LEU A 403 -3.39 4.94 0.33
N GLU A 404 -4.33 5.64 -0.31
CA GLU A 404 -4.18 6.11 -1.68
C GLU A 404 -4.91 7.43 -1.91
N MET A 405 -4.43 8.25 -2.86
CA MET A 405 -4.91 9.60 -3.08
C MET A 405 -5.58 9.76 -4.45
N ASN A 406 -6.81 10.30 -4.42
CA ASN A 406 -7.48 10.89 -5.57
C ASN A 406 -7.11 12.37 -5.62
N LYS A 407 -6.11 12.68 -6.45
CA LYS A 407 -5.54 14.03 -6.59
C LYS A 407 -6.52 14.96 -7.29
N ALA A 408 -7.30 14.44 -8.24
CA ALA A 408 -8.27 15.23 -8.99
C ALA A 408 -9.38 15.79 -8.10
N ASP A 409 -9.88 14.99 -7.15
CA ASP A 409 -10.98 15.38 -6.26
C ASP A 409 -10.51 15.85 -4.88
N ASN A 410 -9.19 15.91 -4.67
CA ASN A 410 -8.54 16.27 -3.42
C ASN A 410 -8.98 15.41 -2.21
N LYS A 411 -8.96 14.09 -2.41
CA LYS A 411 -9.37 13.11 -1.41
C LYS A 411 -8.31 12.04 -1.16
N MET A 412 -8.30 11.50 0.06
CA MET A 412 -7.51 10.34 0.43
C MET A 412 -8.45 9.18 0.77
N TYR A 413 -8.10 7.97 0.36
CA TYR A 413 -8.75 6.74 0.76
C TYR A 413 -7.85 6.01 1.75
N MET A 414 -8.46 5.38 2.74
CA MET A 414 -7.77 4.63 3.78
C MET A 414 -8.55 3.35 4.04
N THR A 415 -7.88 2.22 3.98
CA THR A 415 -8.47 0.95 4.36
C THR A 415 -8.50 0.80 5.87
N MET A 416 -9.53 0.11 6.33
CA MET A 416 -9.66 -0.38 7.69
C MET A 416 -9.98 -1.86 7.57
N SER A 417 -8.99 -2.72 7.76
CA SER A 417 -9.18 -4.16 7.58
C SER A 417 -10.28 -4.68 8.51
N THR A 418 -10.48 -4.08 9.70
CA THR A 418 -11.65 -4.36 10.52
C THR A 418 -12.19 -3.12 11.22
N ILE A 419 -13.51 -2.95 11.25
CA ILE A 419 -14.14 -1.90 12.06
C ILE A 419 -14.62 -2.57 13.35
N SER A 420 -13.70 -2.68 14.31
CA SER A 420 -13.94 -3.39 15.57
C SER A 420 -12.97 -2.93 16.66
N GLY A 421 -13.05 -3.53 17.86
CA GLY A 421 -12.11 -3.24 18.93
C GLY A 421 -12.28 -1.82 19.46
N GLY A 422 -11.18 -1.04 19.43
CA GLY A 422 -11.18 0.35 19.89
C GLY A 422 -12.18 1.25 19.18
N MET A 423 -12.58 0.92 17.95
CA MET A 423 -13.55 1.72 17.18
C MET A 423 -15.01 1.55 17.65
N THR A 424 -15.28 0.60 18.54
CA THR A 424 -16.63 0.34 19.06
C THR A 424 -16.77 0.90 20.46
N ALA A 425 -17.97 1.38 20.80
CA ALA A 425 -18.25 2.00 22.10
C ALA A 425 -17.75 1.14 23.27
N ASN A 426 -16.83 1.68 24.06
CA ASN A 426 -16.29 1.02 25.24
C ASN A 426 -16.01 2.03 26.36
N PRO A 427 -16.97 2.27 27.27
CA PRO A 427 -16.83 3.27 28.34
C PRO A 427 -15.77 2.93 29.40
N ALA A 428 -15.13 1.76 29.34
CA ALA A 428 -14.03 1.38 30.23
C ALA A 428 -12.65 1.88 29.74
N ASP A 429 -12.55 2.22 28.46
CA ASP A 429 -11.33 2.77 27.86
C ASP A 429 -11.09 4.21 28.33
N PRO A 430 -9.81 4.65 28.42
CA PRO A 430 -9.50 6.01 28.89
C PRO A 430 -9.99 7.10 27.93
N THR A 431 -10.21 6.75 26.66
CA THR A 431 -10.79 7.56 25.59
C THR A 431 -11.79 6.68 24.83
N ASP A 432 -12.90 7.27 24.40
CA ASP A 432 -14.02 6.61 23.67
C ASP A 432 -14.56 7.62 22.62
N ASP A 433 -13.66 8.14 21.78
CA ASP A 433 -13.98 9.10 20.72
C ASP A 433 -14.69 8.42 19.53
N ILE A 434 -14.43 7.14 19.28
CA ILE A 434 -15.01 6.37 18.18
C ILE A 434 -16.00 5.34 18.74
N HIS A 435 -17.26 5.46 18.33
CA HIS A 435 -18.33 4.59 18.80
C HIS A 435 -19.21 4.13 17.63
N VAL A 436 -18.61 3.42 16.67
CA VAL A 436 -19.30 2.96 15.46
C VAL A 436 -19.71 1.48 15.58
N PRO A 437 -20.77 1.03 14.87
CA PRO A 437 -21.15 -0.37 14.85
C PRO A 437 -20.02 -1.26 14.30
N LYS A 438 -19.88 -2.44 14.90
CA LYS A 438 -18.87 -3.42 14.52
C LYS A 438 -19.13 -3.98 13.11
N ILE A 439 -18.08 -4.05 12.29
CA ILE A 439 -18.03 -4.73 10.98
C ILE A 439 -16.71 -5.52 10.91
N ASN A 440 -16.76 -6.84 11.12
CA ASN A 440 -15.55 -7.69 11.08
C ASN A 440 -14.90 -7.68 9.70
N ALA A 441 -15.71 -7.61 8.64
CA ALA A 441 -15.29 -7.49 7.25
C ALA A 441 -14.68 -6.12 6.88
N GLY A 442 -14.64 -5.16 7.81
CA GLY A 442 -13.95 -3.89 7.59
C GLY A 442 -14.59 -2.98 6.53
N GLY A 443 -13.79 -2.04 6.04
CA GLY A 443 -14.22 -1.07 5.03
C GLY A 443 -13.12 -0.11 4.58
N ILE A 444 -13.49 0.81 3.70
CA ILE A 444 -12.64 1.87 3.18
C ILE A 444 -13.28 3.19 3.58
N TYR A 445 -12.48 4.08 4.15
CA TYR A 445 -12.84 5.45 4.47
C TYR A 445 -12.34 6.39 3.38
N GLU A 446 -13.08 7.47 3.18
CA GLU A 446 -12.69 8.61 2.36
C GLU A 446 -12.50 9.83 3.25
N MET A 447 -11.39 10.54 3.05
CA MET A 447 -11.06 11.79 3.70
C MET A 447 -11.09 12.96 2.72
N ASN A 448 -11.75 14.04 3.11
CA ASN A 448 -11.64 15.32 2.41
C ASN A 448 -10.35 16.02 2.88
N LEU A 449 -9.60 16.57 1.93
CA LEU A 449 -8.39 17.35 2.21
C LEU A 449 -8.66 18.83 2.00
N ALA A 450 -8.10 19.67 2.86
CA ALA A 450 -8.27 21.11 2.82
C ALA A 450 -6.96 21.87 3.11
N GLU A 451 -6.91 23.10 2.62
CA GLU A 451 -5.87 24.06 2.99
C GLU A 451 -6.29 24.93 4.18
N ASN A 452 -5.34 25.70 4.71
CA ASN A 452 -5.55 26.67 5.80
C ASN A 452 -6.10 26.08 7.11
N GLN A 453 -5.86 24.79 7.35
CA GLN A 453 -6.15 24.16 8.64
C GLN A 453 -5.16 24.61 9.71
N THR A 454 -5.58 24.53 10.97
CA THR A 454 -4.75 24.77 12.14
C THR A 454 -4.60 23.50 12.96
N ASP A 455 -3.51 23.37 13.71
CA ASP A 455 -3.40 22.36 14.74
C ASP A 455 -4.22 22.73 15.98
N SER A 456 -4.30 21.82 16.95
CA SER A 456 -5.06 21.98 18.19
C SER A 456 -4.59 23.15 19.07
N ASP A 457 -3.37 23.64 18.84
CA ASP A 457 -2.82 24.81 19.53
C ASP A 457 -3.09 26.12 18.75
N GLY A 458 -3.84 26.06 17.65
CA GLY A 458 -4.20 27.19 16.80
C GLY A 458 -3.10 27.62 15.82
N ASN A 459 -2.03 26.85 15.67
CA ASN A 459 -0.97 27.17 14.72
C ASN A 459 -1.36 26.71 13.32
N LYS A 460 -1.00 27.51 12.31
CA LYS A 460 -1.25 27.14 10.91
C LYS A 460 -0.44 25.91 10.50
N ILE A 461 -1.13 24.90 9.97
CA ILE A 461 -0.51 23.74 9.34
C ILE A 461 -0.09 24.12 7.92
N LYS A 462 1.21 23.95 7.60
CA LYS A 462 1.82 24.42 6.34
C LYS A 462 1.65 23.42 5.20
N SER A 463 0.41 23.01 4.96
CA SER A 463 0.00 22.11 3.86
C SER A 463 -1.34 22.54 3.25
N LYS A 464 -1.55 22.16 1.98
CA LYS A 464 -2.84 22.28 1.28
C LYS A 464 -3.67 21.00 1.33
N TYR A 465 -3.12 19.96 1.91
CA TYR A 465 -3.62 18.59 1.84
C TYR A 465 -3.85 18.04 3.25
N VAL A 466 -4.43 18.86 4.15
CA VAL A 466 -4.71 18.46 5.54
C VAL A 466 -6.12 17.87 5.60
N ALA A 467 -6.26 16.63 6.04
CA ALA A 467 -7.56 15.99 6.14
C ALA A 467 -8.39 16.66 7.22
N ASN A 468 -9.60 17.10 6.91
CA ASN A 468 -10.47 17.81 7.84
C ASN A 468 -11.77 17.05 8.14
N GLU A 469 -12.15 16.12 7.26
CA GLU A 469 -13.33 15.26 7.41
C GLU A 469 -12.99 13.85 6.94
N ILE A 470 -13.63 12.86 7.55
CA ILE A 470 -13.52 11.44 7.19
C ILE A 470 -14.89 10.78 7.27
N SER A 471 -15.17 9.85 6.36
CA SER A 471 -16.41 9.06 6.36
C SER A 471 -16.23 7.71 5.67
N GLY A 472 -17.01 6.71 6.06
CA GLY A 472 -17.05 5.43 5.35
C GLY A 472 -17.49 5.56 3.89
N LEU A 473 -16.70 5.01 2.97
CA LEU A 473 -16.94 5.01 1.52
C LEU A 473 -17.56 3.69 1.04
N LEU A 474 -17.02 2.57 1.51
CA LEU A 474 -17.39 1.22 1.11
C LEU A 474 -17.12 0.27 2.28
N THR A 475 -18.10 -0.55 2.65
CA THR A 475 -17.93 -1.53 3.74
C THR A 475 -18.14 -2.95 3.24
N GLY A 476 -17.52 -3.89 3.95
CA GLY A 476 -17.91 -5.30 3.86
C GLY A 476 -19.26 -5.58 4.50
N GLU A 477 -19.65 -6.84 4.53
CA GLU A 477 -20.87 -7.30 5.19
C GLU A 477 -20.61 -8.63 5.91
N ASP A 478 -20.74 -8.61 7.22
CA ASP A 478 -20.66 -9.82 8.04
C ASP A 478 -21.89 -10.70 7.83
N LEU A 479 -21.67 -12.01 7.67
CA LEU A 479 -22.74 -12.98 7.67
C LEU A 479 -23.12 -13.36 9.11
N PRO A 480 -24.42 -13.57 9.41
CA PRO A 480 -24.86 -13.99 10.73
C PRO A 480 -24.36 -15.41 11.11
N LYS A 481 -24.00 -16.21 10.10
CA LYS A 481 -23.36 -17.53 10.24
C LYS A 481 -22.53 -17.79 8.99
N LYS A 482 -21.57 -18.70 9.10
CA LYS A 482 -20.80 -19.16 7.94
C LYS A 482 -21.73 -19.70 6.84
N ASP A 483 -21.40 -19.43 5.59
CA ASP A 483 -22.08 -20.03 4.42
C ASP A 483 -21.65 -21.50 4.21
N SER A 484 -22.06 -22.11 3.08
CA SER A 484 -21.71 -23.52 2.78
C SER A 484 -20.22 -23.73 2.50
N GLU A 485 -19.54 -22.69 2.02
CA GLU A 485 -18.12 -22.74 1.66
C GLU A 485 -17.22 -22.40 2.86
N GLY A 486 -17.79 -21.77 3.90
CA GLY A 486 -17.09 -21.41 5.13
C GLY A 486 -16.82 -19.92 5.29
N ASN A 487 -17.24 -19.09 4.34
CA ASN A 487 -17.11 -17.64 4.41
C ASN A 487 -17.92 -17.09 5.58
N LYS A 488 -17.36 -16.11 6.27
CA LYS A 488 -18.00 -15.34 7.35
C LYS A 488 -18.46 -13.95 6.87
N ALA A 489 -18.01 -13.50 5.70
CA ALA A 489 -18.45 -12.28 5.05
C ALA A 489 -19.18 -12.60 3.73
N ASN A 490 -20.01 -11.68 3.29
CA ASN A 490 -20.75 -11.79 2.03
C ASN A 490 -19.76 -11.75 0.86
N VAL A 491 -19.64 -12.87 0.14
CA VAL A 491 -18.69 -13.03 -0.97
C VAL A 491 -18.82 -11.98 -2.05
N ASP A 492 -19.99 -11.37 -2.25
CA ASP A 492 -20.21 -10.34 -3.28
C ASP A 492 -19.86 -8.91 -2.83
N LYS A 493 -19.26 -8.77 -1.64
CA LYS A 493 -18.72 -7.52 -1.10
C LYS A 493 -17.26 -7.72 -0.69
N ILE A 494 -16.59 -6.62 -0.38
CA ILE A 494 -15.23 -6.69 0.17
C ILE A 494 -15.23 -7.33 1.57
N ALA A 495 -14.13 -7.96 1.96
CA ALA A 495 -13.85 -8.35 3.33
C ALA A 495 -12.37 -8.13 3.66
N ASN A 496 -12.11 -7.47 4.79
CA ASN A 496 -10.77 -7.11 5.25
C ASN A 496 -9.93 -6.46 4.14
N PRO A 497 -10.40 -5.32 3.59
CA PRO A 497 -9.62 -4.60 2.60
C PRO A 497 -8.31 -4.17 3.23
N ASP A 498 -7.23 -4.42 2.51
CA ASP A 498 -5.88 -4.24 3.01
C ASP A 498 -5.15 -3.24 2.11
N ASN A 499 -4.78 -3.73 0.94
CA ASN A 499 -3.98 -3.06 -0.05
C ASN A 499 -4.89 -2.31 -1.06
N ILE A 500 -4.66 -1.00 -1.29
CA ILE A 500 -5.40 -0.17 -2.25
C ILE A 500 -4.50 0.64 -3.18
N THR A 501 -4.94 0.80 -4.43
CA THR A 501 -4.29 1.68 -5.42
C THR A 501 -5.32 2.31 -6.35
N TYR A 502 -5.05 3.50 -6.87
CA TYR A 502 -6.06 4.32 -7.56
C TYR A 502 -5.58 4.71 -8.96
N SER A 503 -6.45 4.47 -9.94
CA SER A 503 -6.28 4.97 -11.31
C SER A 503 -7.15 6.20 -11.53
N GLU A 504 -6.50 7.36 -11.69
CA GLU A 504 -7.16 8.62 -12.05
C GLU A 504 -7.85 8.54 -13.41
N LYS A 505 -7.22 7.85 -14.39
CA LYS A 505 -7.79 7.74 -15.74
C LYS A 505 -8.99 6.81 -15.81
N MET A 506 -9.02 5.75 -14.99
CA MET A 506 -10.16 4.82 -14.94
C MET A 506 -11.23 5.26 -13.93
N ARG A 507 -10.90 6.22 -13.05
CA ARG A 507 -11.71 6.61 -11.87
C ARG A 507 -12.05 5.40 -11.01
N THR A 508 -11.06 4.51 -10.82
CA THR A 508 -11.22 3.21 -10.17
C THR A 508 -10.22 3.07 -9.03
N LEU A 509 -10.75 2.75 -7.85
CA LEU A 509 -10.01 2.26 -6.70
C LEU A 509 -9.92 0.74 -6.81
N PHE A 510 -8.70 0.21 -6.93
CA PHE A 510 -8.45 -1.21 -6.83
C PHE A 510 -8.20 -1.57 -5.38
N ILE A 511 -8.76 -2.69 -4.94
CA ILE A 511 -8.79 -3.12 -3.54
C ILE A 511 -8.36 -4.57 -3.52
N ALA A 512 -7.45 -4.91 -2.62
CA ALA A 512 -6.98 -6.25 -2.38
C ALA A 512 -7.32 -6.66 -0.94
N GLU A 513 -7.68 -7.92 -0.76
CA GLU A 513 -8.10 -8.47 0.54
C GLU A 513 -6.99 -9.30 1.18
N ASP A 514 -6.81 -9.09 2.48
CA ASP A 514 -6.25 -10.09 3.41
C ASP A 514 -7.31 -10.41 4.48
N SER A 515 -8.10 -11.44 4.20
CA SER A 515 -9.29 -11.79 4.95
C SER A 515 -9.23 -13.19 5.54
N GLY A 516 -9.46 -13.26 6.85
CA GLY A 516 -9.93 -14.48 7.52
C GLY A 516 -11.45 -14.69 7.47
N ASN A 517 -12.18 -13.86 6.71
CA ASN A 517 -13.64 -13.89 6.55
C ASN A 517 -14.09 -14.38 5.17
N HIS A 518 -13.25 -14.30 4.14
CA HIS A 518 -13.41 -15.08 2.90
C HIS A 518 -12.47 -16.29 2.91
N VAL A 519 -12.85 -17.36 2.20
CA VAL A 519 -11.99 -18.54 2.01
C VAL A 519 -10.88 -18.23 1.01
N ASN A 520 -11.26 -17.69 -0.16
CA ASN A 520 -10.33 -17.11 -1.11
C ASN A 520 -10.42 -15.59 -0.99
N ASN A 521 -9.27 -14.94 -0.89
CA ASN A 521 -9.21 -13.49 -0.95
C ASN A 521 -9.37 -12.98 -2.37
N PHE A 522 -10.01 -11.82 -2.50
CA PHE A 522 -10.34 -11.23 -3.78
C PHE A 522 -9.61 -9.93 -4.06
N GLY A 523 -9.39 -9.67 -5.35
CA GLY A 523 -9.10 -8.32 -5.85
C GLY A 523 -10.34 -7.71 -6.47
N TRP A 524 -10.59 -6.44 -6.20
CA TRP A 524 -11.77 -5.71 -6.63
C TRP A 524 -11.42 -4.45 -7.42
N ALA A 525 -12.30 -4.07 -8.34
CA ALA A 525 -12.33 -2.76 -8.97
C ALA A 525 -13.60 -2.02 -8.51
N TYR A 526 -13.42 -0.90 -7.81
CA TYR A 526 -14.49 0.00 -7.38
C TYR A 526 -14.42 1.32 -8.13
N ASN A 527 -15.37 1.58 -9.03
CA ASN A 527 -15.43 2.86 -9.73
C ASN A 527 -16.08 3.92 -8.82
N ILE A 528 -15.35 4.99 -8.54
CA ILE A 528 -15.76 5.96 -7.51
C ILE A 528 -16.96 6.83 -7.91
N ASP A 529 -17.20 6.99 -9.21
CA ASP A 529 -18.30 7.83 -9.73
C ASP A 529 -19.60 7.03 -9.80
N THR A 530 -19.53 5.82 -10.37
CA THR A 530 -20.69 4.93 -10.57
C THR A 530 -20.99 4.06 -9.36
N LYS A 531 -20.06 3.98 -8.40
CA LYS A 531 -20.12 3.14 -7.20
C LYS A 531 -20.20 1.64 -7.52
N LYS A 532 -19.87 1.24 -8.75
CA LYS A 532 -19.85 -0.17 -9.18
C LYS A 532 -18.63 -0.87 -8.60
N LEU A 533 -18.87 -1.91 -7.80
CA LEU A 533 -17.87 -2.86 -7.33
C LEU A 533 -17.84 -4.07 -8.28
N SER A 534 -16.66 -4.58 -8.60
CA SER A 534 -16.49 -5.76 -9.47
C SER A 534 -15.32 -6.60 -9.01
N ARG A 535 -15.55 -7.89 -8.74
CA ARG A 535 -14.48 -8.87 -8.45
C ARG A 535 -13.66 -9.09 -9.72
N ILE A 536 -12.36 -8.85 -9.67
CA ILE A 536 -11.48 -8.92 -10.85
C ILE A 536 -10.37 -9.95 -10.70
N LEU A 537 -10.15 -10.48 -9.49
CA LEU A 537 -9.07 -11.42 -9.19
C LEU A 537 -9.49 -12.28 -8.00
N SER A 538 -9.04 -13.54 -7.99
CA SER A 538 -9.05 -14.40 -6.81
C SER A 538 -7.64 -14.88 -6.54
N ALA A 539 -7.22 -14.85 -5.27
CA ALA A 539 -6.05 -15.59 -4.79
C ALA A 539 -6.40 -17.08 -4.61
N ALA A 540 -5.37 -17.90 -4.43
CA ALA A 540 -5.54 -19.28 -3.98
C ALA A 540 -6.01 -19.31 -2.51
N ASP A 541 -6.64 -20.41 -2.10
CA ASP A 541 -7.15 -20.64 -0.74
C ASP A 541 -6.02 -20.49 0.28
N GLY A 542 -6.31 -19.78 1.36
CA GLY A 542 -5.35 -19.42 2.41
C GLY A 542 -4.36 -18.31 2.03
N GLY A 543 -4.39 -17.83 0.79
CA GLY A 543 -3.59 -16.70 0.35
C GLY A 543 -4.38 -15.41 0.29
N GLU A 544 -3.68 -14.30 0.46
CA GLU A 544 -4.22 -12.94 0.27
C GLU A 544 -3.98 -12.44 -1.15
N VAL A 545 -4.62 -11.33 -1.52
CA VAL A 545 -4.19 -10.51 -2.65
C VAL A 545 -3.43 -9.32 -2.07
N THR A 546 -2.22 -9.06 -2.55
CA THR A 546 -1.37 -7.98 -2.02
C THR A 546 -0.53 -7.33 -3.13
N GLY A 547 0.28 -6.34 -2.78
CA GLY A 547 1.32 -5.75 -3.60
C GLY A 547 0.78 -5.11 -4.87
N ILE A 548 -0.37 -4.44 -4.76
CA ILE A 548 -1.03 -3.84 -5.92
C ILE A 548 -0.45 -2.48 -6.30
N GLN A 549 -0.34 -2.24 -7.61
CA GLN A 549 0.07 -0.94 -8.14
C GLN A 549 -0.64 -0.69 -9.48
N ALA A 550 -1.42 0.39 -9.56
CA ALA A 550 -2.03 0.82 -10.82
C ALA A 550 -1.05 1.70 -11.62
N ILE A 551 -0.77 1.30 -12.86
CA ILE A 551 0.12 1.99 -13.76
C ILE A 551 -0.63 2.33 -15.04
N ASP A 552 -1.15 3.56 -15.10
CA ASP A 552 -1.97 4.05 -16.20
C ASP A 552 -1.24 4.19 -17.54
N ASN A 553 0.08 4.22 -17.55
CA ASN A 553 0.88 4.25 -18.78
C ASN A 553 2.34 3.93 -18.50
N LEU A 554 2.82 2.79 -19.00
CA LEU A 554 4.22 2.42 -19.04
C LEU A 554 4.58 1.98 -20.45
N ASN A 555 5.26 2.88 -21.18
CA ASN A 555 5.63 2.69 -22.60
C ASN A 555 4.43 2.31 -23.51
N GLY A 556 3.25 2.87 -23.23
CA GLY A 556 2.03 2.62 -24.02
C GLY A 556 1.17 1.47 -23.49
N PHE A 557 1.57 0.80 -22.41
CA PHE A 557 0.80 -0.27 -21.77
C PHE A 557 0.27 0.16 -20.40
N THR A 558 -0.73 -0.57 -19.91
CA THR A 558 -1.36 -0.32 -18.61
C THR A 558 -1.29 -1.60 -17.79
N TYR A 559 -0.94 -1.47 -16.51
CA TYR A 559 -0.74 -2.60 -15.61
C TYR A 559 -1.50 -2.38 -14.31
N LEU A 560 -2.01 -3.47 -13.76
CA LEU A 560 -2.34 -3.58 -12.35
C LEU A 560 -1.43 -4.67 -11.79
N MET A 561 -0.34 -4.27 -11.12
CA MET A 561 0.48 -5.22 -10.37
C MET A 561 -0.41 -5.86 -9.30
N ALA A 562 -0.20 -7.14 -9.02
CA ALA A 562 -0.89 -7.88 -7.97
C ALA A 562 -0.08 -9.14 -7.65
N GLY A 563 0.08 -9.43 -6.36
CA GLY A 563 0.68 -10.64 -5.86
C GLY A 563 -0.23 -11.36 -4.89
N SER A 564 0.31 -12.41 -4.28
CA SER A 564 -0.34 -13.17 -3.23
C SER A 564 0.71 -13.62 -2.22
N GLN A 565 0.41 -13.53 -0.92
CA GLN A 565 1.12 -14.30 0.08
C GLN A 565 0.47 -15.67 0.25
N SER A 566 1.29 -16.72 0.44
CA SER A 566 0.84 -18.09 0.79
C SER A 566 -0.29 -18.73 -0.06
N PRO A 567 -0.02 -19.26 -1.28
CA PRO A 567 1.28 -19.45 -1.89
C PRO A 567 1.82 -18.17 -2.54
N GLY A 568 3.06 -17.83 -2.18
CA GLY A 568 3.74 -16.62 -2.65
C GLY A 568 3.79 -16.50 -4.18
N ASN A 569 3.34 -15.36 -4.72
CA ASN A 569 3.46 -15.05 -6.14
C ASN A 569 3.56 -13.53 -6.37
N ALA A 570 4.46 -13.10 -7.24
CA ALA A 570 4.51 -11.74 -7.76
C ALA A 570 4.01 -11.74 -9.21
N GLY A 571 3.12 -10.83 -9.57
CA GLY A 571 2.51 -10.79 -10.89
C GLY A 571 1.74 -9.52 -11.21
N TYR A 572 0.89 -9.61 -12.23
CA TYR A 572 0.02 -8.51 -12.65
C TYR A 572 -1.20 -9.00 -13.41
N LEU A 573 -2.28 -8.21 -13.43
CA LEU A 573 -3.38 -8.40 -14.37
C LEU A 573 -3.07 -7.74 -15.71
N SER A 574 -3.18 -8.55 -16.76
CA SER A 574 -3.13 -8.15 -18.17
C SER A 574 -4.55 -7.94 -18.73
N GLY A 575 -4.67 -7.43 -19.96
CA GLY A 575 -5.98 -7.18 -20.60
C GLY A 575 -6.58 -5.80 -20.33
N LEU A 576 -5.84 -4.90 -19.67
CA LEU A 576 -6.21 -3.51 -19.49
C LEU A 576 -6.01 -2.71 -20.80
N PRO A 577 -6.89 -1.73 -21.11
CA PRO A 577 -6.72 -0.90 -22.29
C PRO A 577 -5.48 -0.02 -22.19
N SER A 578 -4.87 0.32 -23.32
CA SER A 578 -3.85 1.37 -23.36
C SER A 578 -4.48 2.73 -23.06
N LEU A 579 -4.12 3.33 -21.93
CA LEU A 579 -4.58 4.67 -21.54
C LEU A 579 -3.57 5.77 -21.90
N GLY A 580 -2.52 5.45 -22.68
CA GLY A 580 -1.49 6.38 -23.10
C GLY A 580 -1.98 7.38 -24.15
N ASN A 581 -1.64 8.67 -23.97
CA ASN A 581 -1.79 9.67 -25.04
C ASN A 581 -0.65 9.50 -26.04
N ASN A 582 -0.73 8.55 -26.96
CA ASN A 582 0.32 8.28 -27.97
C ASN A 582 0.44 9.38 -29.05
N GLY A 583 0.00 10.61 -28.77
CA GLY A 583 0.09 11.74 -29.69
C GLY A 583 1.42 12.50 -29.70
N LYS A 584 2.41 12.15 -28.86
CA LYS A 584 3.68 12.90 -28.79
C LYS A 584 4.98 12.10 -28.66
N ASP A 585 4.97 10.80 -28.34
CA ASP A 585 6.22 10.09 -27.95
C ASP A 585 6.72 9.02 -28.93
N ILE A 586 6.08 8.84 -30.08
CA ILE A 586 6.68 8.09 -31.20
C ILE A 586 7.13 9.11 -32.24
N LYS A 587 8.25 9.80 -31.97
CA LYS A 587 9.02 10.37 -33.06
C LYS A 587 9.57 9.19 -33.86
N GLU A 588 9.00 9.01 -35.04
CA GLU A 588 9.54 8.27 -36.17
C GLU A 588 11.07 8.35 -36.18
N LYS A 589 11.73 7.24 -35.85
CA LYS A 589 13.07 6.99 -36.37
C LYS A 589 12.87 6.34 -37.74
N LYS A 590 12.99 7.17 -38.78
CA LYS A 590 13.44 6.72 -40.09
C LYS A 590 14.88 6.26 -40.00
#